data_AF-A0A0V8DEU9-F1
#
_entry.id   AF-A0A0V8DEU9-F1
#
_cell.length_a   1.000
_cell.length_b   1.000
_cell.length_c   1.000
_cell.angle_alpha   90.00
_cell.angle_beta   90.00
_cell.angle_gamma   90.00
#
_symmetry.space_group_name_H-M   'P 1'
#
loop_
_entity.id
_entity.type
_entity.pdbx_description
1 polymer ?
#
loop_
_entity_poly.entity_id
_entity_poly.type
_entity_poly.pdbx_seq_one_letter_code
_entity_poly.pdbx_strand_id
1 'polypeptide(L)' 'MNDNLIEEGVEIRNDLIIKSIQKEDILELWQISYGPKSDLHWMSFNAPYFEEPILSWEEFSRKISLKINQPNVALIIFQN' A
#
# COMPACT_ATOMS: atom_id res chain seq x y z
N MET A 1 -17.46 19.32 -12.06
CA MET A 1 -16.25 19.34 -12.91
C MET A 1 -15.21 18.60 -12.12
N ASN A 2 -14.71 17.46 -12.61
CA ASN A 2 -13.63 16.74 -11.93
C ASN A 2 -12.33 17.28 -12.50
N ASP A 3 -11.66 18.14 -11.74
CA ASP A 3 -10.33 18.65 -12.04
C ASP A 3 -9.32 17.54 -11.75
N ASN A 4 -9.29 16.54 -12.64
CA ASN A 4 -8.26 15.52 -12.60
C ASN A 4 -6.93 16.18 -12.98
N LEU A 5 -6.14 16.55 -11.98
CA LEU A 5 -4.74 16.97 -12.17
C LEU A 5 -3.89 15.70 -12.27
N ILE A 6 -3.24 15.51 -13.41
CA ILE A 6 -2.28 14.43 -13.66
C ILE A 6 -0.90 15.07 -13.66
N GLU A 7 -0.20 14.98 -12.53
CA GLU A 7 1.23 15.26 -12.44
C GLU A 7 1.98 13.93 -12.30
N GLU A 8 2.93 13.66 -13.20
CA GLU A 8 3.89 12.53 -13.16
C GLU A 8 3.44 11.26 -12.39
N GLY A 9 2.40 10.58 -12.89
CA GLY A 9 1.96 9.30 -12.32
C GLY A 9 1.16 9.41 -11.01
N VAL A 10 0.68 10.61 -10.67
CA VAL A 10 -0.28 10.89 -9.60
C VAL A 10 -1.60 11.30 -10.23
N GLU A 11 -2.67 10.63 -9.82
CA GLU A 11 -4.04 10.91 -10.22
C GLU A 11 -4.87 11.25 -8.97
N ILE A 12 -5.59 12.37 -9.01
CA ILE A 12 -6.47 12.79 -7.92
C ILE A 12 -7.92 12.66 -8.38
N ARG A 13 -8.74 11.92 -7.61
CA ARG A 13 -10.18 11.72 -7.88
C ARG A 13 -10.94 11.69 -6.57
N ASN A 14 -11.89 12.60 -6.35
CA ASN A 14 -12.86 12.55 -5.24
C ASN A 14 -12.23 12.08 -3.90
N ASP A 15 -11.43 12.92 -3.26
CA ASP A 15 -10.72 12.65 -2.00
C ASP A 15 -9.74 11.45 -2.04
N LEU A 16 -9.48 10.88 -3.23
CA LEU A 16 -8.48 9.83 -3.42
C LEU A 16 -7.30 10.38 -4.21
N ILE A 17 -6.10 9.98 -3.78
CA ILE A 17 -4.86 10.10 -4.53
C ILE A 17 -4.42 8.69 -4.94
N ILE A 18 -4.18 8.49 -6.22
CA ILE A 18 -3.63 7.26 -6.79
C ILE A 18 -2.25 7.61 -7.31
N LYS A 19 -1.19 6.98 -6.78
CA LYS A 19 0.18 7.24 -7.22
C LYS A 19 1.02 5.98 -7.33
N SER A 20 2.10 6.02 -8.11
CA SER A 20 3.13 4.98 -8.06
C SER A 20 3.74 4.86 -6.66
N ILE A 21 3.98 3.62 -6.18
CA ILE A 21 4.66 3.38 -4.90
C ILE A 21 6.09 3.95 -4.96
N GLN A 22 6.43 4.81 -4.01
CA GLN A 22 7.79 5.31 -3.78
C GLN A 22 8.42 4.65 -2.54
N LYS A 23 9.73 4.79 -2.39
CA LYS A 23 10.48 4.14 -1.30
C LYS A 23 10.00 4.62 0.07
N GLU A 24 9.64 5.88 0.17
CA GLU A 24 9.18 6.54 1.39
C GLU A 24 7.83 6.00 1.87
N ASP A 25 7.02 5.43 0.95
CA ASP A 25 5.71 4.88 1.25
C ASP A 25 5.78 3.50 1.93
N ILE A 26 6.88 2.76 1.74
CA ILE A 26 6.99 1.35 2.14
C ILE A 26 6.87 1.18 3.66
N LEU A 27 7.42 2.11 4.44
CA LEU A 27 7.36 2.04 5.90
C LEU A 27 5.92 2.17 6.40
N GLU A 28 5.19 3.16 5.90
CA GLU A 28 3.79 3.36 6.28
C GLU A 28 2.93 2.16 5.87
N LEU A 29 3.14 1.65 4.65
CA LEU A 29 2.47 0.44 4.17
C LEU A 29 2.70 -0.77 5.08
N TRP A 30 3.93 -0.97 5.56
CA TRP A 30 4.21 -2.03 6.53
C TRP A 30 3.52 -1.77 7.86
N GLN A 31 3.60 -0.55 8.39
CA GLN A 31 3.03 -0.19 9.69
C GLN A 31 1.52 -0.48 9.74
N ILE A 32 0.77 -0.18 8.68
CA ILE A 32 -0.67 -0.45 8.60
C ILE A 32 -1.01 -1.92 8.29
N SER A 33 -0.13 -2.62 7.55
CA SER A 33 -0.39 -4.02 7.16
C SER A 33 -0.09 -5.00 8.30
N TYR A 34 1.08 -4.86 8.93
CA TYR A 34 1.66 -5.82 9.87
C TYR A 34 2.34 -5.18 11.09
N GLY A 35 2.70 -3.90 11.01
CA GLY A 35 3.44 -3.21 12.07
C GLY A 35 2.55 -2.58 13.15
N PRO A 36 3.07 -1.61 13.91
CA PRO A 36 2.39 -1.07 15.11
C PRO A 36 1.05 -0.35 14.87
N LYS A 37 0.72 0.00 13.62
CA LYS A 37 -0.56 0.63 13.26
C LYS A 37 -1.61 -0.40 12.82
N SER A 38 -1.24 -1.67 12.69
CA SER A 38 -2.15 -2.73 12.29
C SER A 38 -2.91 -3.28 13.48
N ASP A 39 -4.22 -3.43 13.35
CA ASP A 39 -5.05 -4.21 14.28
C ASP A 39 -5.06 -5.71 13.94
N LEU A 40 -4.41 -6.10 12.83
CA LEU A 40 -4.36 -7.46 12.28
C LEU A 40 -5.73 -8.12 12.12
N HIS A 41 -6.82 -7.34 12.03
CA HIS A 41 -8.18 -7.89 11.96
C HIS A 41 -8.37 -8.79 10.73
N TRP A 42 -7.67 -8.48 9.64
CA TRP A 42 -7.64 -9.27 8.40
C TRP A 42 -7.19 -10.72 8.64
N MET A 43 -6.38 -11.00 9.67
CA MET A 43 -5.93 -12.37 9.98
C MET A 43 -7.07 -13.29 10.41
N SER A 44 -8.19 -12.75 10.90
CA SER A 44 -9.39 -13.55 11.15
C SER A 44 -9.98 -14.18 9.89
N PHE A 45 -9.62 -13.64 8.72
CA PHE A 45 -9.99 -14.15 7.38
C PHE A 45 -8.86 -14.94 6.72
N ASN A 46 -7.72 -15.14 7.40
CA ASN A 46 -6.60 -15.94 6.90
C ASN A 46 -6.97 -17.43 6.97
N ALA A 47 -7.51 -17.94 5.86
CA ALA A 47 -8.02 -19.31 5.80
C ALA A 47 -6.89 -20.34 6.03
N PRO A 48 -7.21 -21.54 6.54
CA PRO A 48 -6.23 -22.60 6.84
C PRO A 48 -5.33 -23.03 5.68
N TYR A 49 -5.72 -22.73 4.43
CA TYR A 49 -4.96 -23.10 3.23
C TYR A 49 -4.09 -21.96 2.68
N PHE A 50 -4.28 -20.72 3.13
CA PHE A 50 -3.43 -19.61 2.72
C PHE A 50 -2.19 -19.52 3.62
N GLU A 51 -2.39 -19.66 4.94
CA GLU A 51 -1.33 -19.55 5.95
C GLU A 51 -0.49 -18.28 5.76
N GLU A 52 -1.11 -17.15 5.39
CA GLU A 52 -0.39 -15.92 5.08
C GLU A 52 0.35 -15.42 6.33
N PRO A 53 1.69 -15.30 6.29
CA PRO A 53 2.47 -14.90 7.45
C PRO A 53 2.41 -13.39 7.69
N ILE A 54 2.57 -13.00 8.96
CA ILE A 54 2.88 -11.61 9.31
C ILE A 54 4.36 -11.39 8.96
N LEU A 55 4.65 -10.48 8.02
CA LEU A 55 6.01 -10.22 7.58
C LEU A 55 6.75 -9.24 8.50
N SER A 56 8.03 -9.51 8.78
CA SER A 56 8.93 -8.53 9.39
C SER A 56 9.09 -7.30 8.47
N TRP A 57 9.62 -6.21 9.02
CA TRP A 57 9.95 -5.02 8.23
C TRP A 57 10.90 -5.36 7.08
N GLU A 58 11.94 -6.15 7.34
CA GLU A 58 12.94 -6.57 6.35
C GLU A 58 12.32 -7.44 5.24
N GLU A 59 11.45 -8.38 5.60
CA GLU A 59 10.78 -9.26 4.64
C GLU A 59 9.80 -8.49 3.76
N PHE A 60 8.98 -7.65 4.39
CA PHE A 60 8.00 -6.81 3.69
C PHE A 60 8.69 -5.82 2.75
N SER A 61 9.66 -5.07 3.26
CA SER A 61 10.36 -4.04 2.49
C SER A 61 11.07 -4.65 1.28
N ARG A 62 11.72 -5.82 1.43
CA ARG A 62 12.31 -6.55 0.30
C ARG A 62 11.27 -6.94 -0.74
N LYS A 63 10.11 -7.45 -0.33
CA LYS A 63 9.02 -7.86 -1.23
C LYS A 63 8.41 -6.68 -1.97
N ILE A 64 8.12 -5.58 -1.28
CA ILE A 64 7.44 -4.40 -1.84
C ILE A 64 8.39 -3.51 -2.64
N SER A 65 9.69 -3.50 -2.35
CA SER A 65 10.66 -2.74 -3.15
C SER A 65 10.67 -3.16 -4.63
N LEU A 66 10.31 -4.41 -4.94
CA LEU A 66 10.16 -4.90 -6.32
C LEU A 66 8.96 -4.30 -7.06
N LYS A 67 8.05 -3.63 -6.33
CA LYS A 67 6.84 -3.01 -6.85
C LYS A 67 6.97 -1.50 -7.07
N ILE A 68 8.09 -0.89 -6.65
CA ILE A 68 8.38 0.52 -6.91
C ILE A 68 8.35 0.76 -8.42
N ASN A 69 7.67 1.82 -8.85
CA ASN A 69 7.54 2.26 -10.25
C ASN A 69 7.04 1.18 -11.23
N GLN A 70 6.35 0.14 -10.74
CA GLN A 70 5.71 -0.85 -11.61
C GLN A 70 4.42 -0.27 -12.20
N PRO A 71 4.20 -0.34 -13.53
CA PRO A 71 3.06 0.31 -14.19
C PRO A 71 1.71 -0.32 -13.83
N ASN A 72 1.70 -1.52 -13.25
CA ASN A 72 0.51 -2.25 -12.84
C ASN A 72 0.27 -2.26 -11.33
N VAL A 73 0.96 -1.40 -10.57
CA VAL A 73 0.79 -1.26 -9.13
C VAL A 73 0.71 0.22 -8.74
N ALA A 74 -0.29 0.56 -7.93
CA ALA A 74 -0.46 1.91 -7.41
C ALA A 74 -0.78 1.86 -5.91
N LEU A 75 -0.38 2.92 -5.22
CA LEU A 75 -0.82 3.27 -3.88
C LEU A 75 -2.07 4.14 -3.99
N ILE A 76 -3.11 3.77 -3.25
CA ILE A 76 -4.34 4.55 -3.13
C ILE A 76 -4.36 5.16 -1.73
N ILE A 77 -4.45 6.49 -1.65
CA ILE A 77 -4.52 7.26 -0.41
C ILE A 77 -5.87 7.95 -0.36
N PHE A 78 -6.59 7.78 0.74
CA PHE A 78 -7.81 8.52 1.02
C PHE A 78 -7.49 9.74 1.89
N GLN A 79 -7.92 10.92 1.43
CA GLN A 79 -7.78 12.19 2.14
C GLN A 79 -9.09 12.49 2.84
N ASN A 80 -9.10 12.47 4.17
CA ASN A 80 -10.28 12.76 4.99
C ASN A 80 -10.19 14.14 5.64
#